data_AF-A0A2V6ZUS8-F1
#
_entry.id   AF-A0A2V6ZUS8-F1
#
_cell.length_a   1.000
_cell.length_b   1.000
_cell.length_c   1.000
_cell.angle_alpha   90.00
_cell.angle_beta   90.00
_cell.angle_gamma   90.00
#
_symmetry.space_group_name_H-M   'P 1'
#
loop_
_entity.id
_entity.type
_entity.pdbx_description
1 polymer ?
#
loop_
_entity_poly.entity_id
_entity_poly.type
_entity_poly.pdbx_seq_one_letter_code
_entity_poly.pdbx_strand_id
1 'polypeptide(L)'
;MKSALAALTVILSVAMPVIANAQPSSPSADLTPDPVCPLGRVATVRGSDSEAREGGGFYAARKNGIHGAVDLNGWVGEPVFAVANGRVVVAARSDWGKLGKTVVLDHLDGGYTIYGHLHTVEVDVSNNVIAGHMIGTIGYSGNAASLQTKNLPPHLHFAYLRAVTGIDGKAAPLARIKDSGEGFRTRSAKDAIMADLAGILNPIRAVRFLKCWEDPQAAGVPSTPSALKMP
;
A
#
# COMPACT_ATOMS: atom_id res chain seq x y z
N MET A 1 -55.09 83.36 -7.93
CA MET A 1 -55.80 82.06 -7.96
C MET A 1 -54.79 80.99 -7.58
N LYS A 2 -55.08 80.19 -6.55
CA LYS A 2 -54.15 79.27 -5.89
C LYS A 2 -54.00 78.00 -6.75
N SER A 3 -52.77 77.65 -7.13
CA SER A 3 -52.44 76.31 -7.63
C SER A 3 -51.34 75.74 -6.77
N ALA A 4 -51.72 74.80 -5.90
CA ALA A 4 -50.80 74.03 -5.07
C ALA A 4 -50.15 72.94 -5.93
N LEU A 5 -48.84 72.99 -6.07
CA LEU A 5 -48.06 71.94 -6.72
C LEU A 5 -47.60 70.96 -5.63
N ALA A 6 -48.15 69.74 -5.66
CA ALA A 6 -47.75 68.66 -4.77
C ALA A 6 -46.34 68.18 -5.16
N ALA A 7 -45.36 68.37 -4.26
CA ALA A 7 -44.04 67.79 -4.40
C ALA A 7 -44.11 66.31 -4.03
N LEU A 8 -44.10 65.44 -5.04
CA LEU A 8 -44.01 64.00 -4.87
C LEU A 8 -42.56 63.62 -4.55
N THR A 9 -42.27 63.35 -3.29
CA THR A 9 -40.94 62.89 -2.85
C THR A 9 -40.73 61.45 -3.32
N VAL A 10 -40.00 61.25 -4.41
CA VAL A 10 -39.53 59.93 -4.84
C VAL A 10 -38.37 59.51 -3.94
N ILE A 11 -38.64 58.61 -2.99
CA ILE A 11 -37.60 57.95 -2.19
C ILE A 11 -36.97 56.88 -3.09
N LEU A 12 -35.81 57.20 -3.66
CA LEU A 12 -34.99 56.25 -4.42
C LEU A 12 -34.31 55.30 -3.43
N SER A 13 -34.95 54.17 -3.14
CA SER A 13 -34.37 53.12 -2.31
C SER A 13 -33.31 52.37 -3.13
N VAL A 14 -32.04 52.77 -2.98
CA VAL A 14 -30.89 52.01 -3.48
C VAL A 14 -30.75 50.73 -2.67
N ALA A 15 -31.31 49.63 -3.19
CA ALA A 15 -31.01 48.29 -2.69
C ALA A 15 -29.54 48.00 -3.02
N MET A 16 -28.67 48.04 -2.02
CA MET A 16 -27.31 47.55 -2.16
C MET A 16 -27.34 46.03 -2.35
N PRO A 17 -26.55 45.46 -3.27
CA PRO A 17 -26.44 44.02 -3.36
C PRO A 17 -25.80 43.53 -2.08
N VAL A 18 -26.53 42.71 -1.31
CA VAL A 18 -25.96 41.87 -0.27
C VAL A 18 -25.06 40.89 -1.01
N ILE A 19 -23.76 41.17 -1.06
CA ILE A 19 -22.78 40.16 -1.43
C ILE A 19 -22.84 39.14 -0.31
N ALA A 20 -23.58 38.04 -0.55
CA ALA A 20 -23.53 36.87 0.31
C ALA A 20 -22.06 36.45 0.36
N ASN A 21 -21.41 36.74 1.47
CA ASN A 21 -20.08 36.25 1.77
C ASN A 21 -20.24 34.74 1.96
N ALA A 22 -20.17 33.99 0.86
CA ALA A 22 -20.06 32.54 0.89
C ALA A 22 -18.76 32.24 1.62
N GLN A 23 -18.91 32.02 2.93
CA GLN A 23 -17.83 31.57 3.79
C GLN A 23 -17.27 30.31 3.13
N PRO A 24 -15.98 30.26 2.76
CA PRO A 24 -15.40 29.05 2.21
C PRO A 24 -15.65 27.95 3.24
N SER A 25 -16.45 26.95 2.87
CA SER A 25 -16.68 25.77 3.70
C SER A 25 -15.30 25.21 4.05
N SER A 26 -15.00 25.22 5.34
CA SER A 26 -13.70 24.81 5.89
C SER A 26 -13.29 23.43 5.34
N PRO A 27 -12.09 23.27 4.76
CA PRO A 27 -11.64 21.99 4.21
C PRO A 27 -11.08 21.08 5.32
N SER A 28 -11.80 20.93 6.42
CA SER A 28 -11.25 20.28 7.63
C SER A 28 -12.10 19.15 8.19
N ALA A 29 -13.11 18.68 7.45
CA ALA A 29 -13.72 17.38 7.70
C ALA A 29 -13.37 16.47 6.51
N ASP A 30 -12.58 15.44 6.79
CA ASP A 30 -12.32 14.26 5.92
C ASP A 30 -11.11 14.28 4.97
N LEU A 31 -9.92 14.62 5.49
CA LEU A 31 -8.64 14.50 4.74
C LEU A 31 -7.83 13.24 5.09
N THR A 32 -8.49 12.09 5.23
CA THR A 32 -7.82 10.83 4.89
C THR A 32 -8.70 10.14 3.87
N PRO A 33 -8.28 10.03 2.58
CA PRO A 33 -8.97 9.15 1.64
C PRO A 33 -9.15 7.79 2.29
N ASP A 34 -10.30 7.16 2.06
CA ASP A 34 -10.52 5.78 2.50
C ASP A 34 -9.32 4.92 2.07
N PRO A 35 -8.83 4.03 2.95
CA PRO A 35 -7.70 3.17 2.63
C PRO A 35 -7.96 2.39 1.35
N VAL A 36 -7.10 2.57 0.34
CA VAL A 36 -7.21 1.84 -0.92
C VAL A 36 -6.51 0.50 -0.80
N CYS A 37 -7.27 -0.57 -1.02
CA CYS A 37 -6.76 -1.93 -0.97
C CYS A 37 -5.92 -2.26 -2.22
N PRO A 38 -4.91 -3.13 -2.09
CA PRO A 38 -4.09 -3.56 -3.23
C PRO A 38 -4.87 -4.40 -4.24
N LEU A 39 -6.03 -4.95 -3.85
CA LEU A 39 -6.96 -5.68 -4.69
C LEU A 39 -8.35 -5.02 -4.61
N GLY A 40 -9.14 -5.13 -5.67
CA GLY A 40 -10.49 -4.53 -5.76
C GLY A 40 -11.56 -5.17 -4.86
N ARG A 41 -11.15 -6.05 -3.94
CA ARG A 41 -12.01 -6.81 -3.02
C ARG A 41 -11.26 -7.09 -1.72
N VAL A 42 -12.01 -7.52 -0.71
CA VAL A 42 -11.42 -8.15 0.47
C VAL A 42 -10.76 -9.47 0.04
N ALA A 43 -9.46 -9.58 0.31
CA ALA A 43 -8.69 -10.76 -0.06
C ALA A 43 -8.44 -11.66 1.15
N THR A 44 -8.36 -12.97 0.95
CA THR A 44 -7.94 -13.86 2.03
C THR A 44 -6.42 -13.93 2.05
N VAL A 45 -5.80 -13.78 3.23
CA VAL A 45 -4.39 -14.10 3.39
C VAL A 45 -4.20 -15.60 3.14
N ARG A 46 -3.20 -15.95 2.33
CA ARG A 46 -2.92 -17.33 1.96
C ARG A 46 -2.74 -18.21 3.20
N GLY A 47 -3.51 -19.30 3.27
CA GLY A 47 -3.41 -20.30 4.33
C GLY A 47 -2.17 -21.19 4.19
N SER A 48 -2.01 -22.13 5.10
CA SER A 48 -0.93 -23.11 5.05
C SER A 48 -1.09 -24.10 3.90
N ASP A 49 0.00 -24.42 3.21
CA ASP A 49 0.03 -25.47 2.19
C ASP A 49 1.43 -26.11 2.07
N SER A 50 1.62 -26.95 1.04
CA SER A 50 2.88 -27.68 0.82
C SER A 50 4.09 -26.78 0.50
N GLU A 51 3.85 -25.53 0.09
CA GLU A 51 4.87 -24.54 -0.26
C GLU A 51 5.06 -23.51 0.86
N ALA A 52 3.99 -23.19 1.59
CA ALA A 52 4.00 -22.26 2.72
C ALA A 52 3.36 -22.91 3.96
N ARG A 53 4.14 -23.66 4.75
CA ARG A 53 3.63 -24.43 5.91
C ARG A 53 2.94 -23.58 6.99
N GLU A 54 3.44 -22.37 7.21
CA GLU A 54 2.84 -21.40 8.16
C GLU A 54 1.92 -20.38 7.46
N GLY A 55 1.64 -20.59 6.16
CA GLY A 55 0.87 -19.68 5.32
C GLY A 55 1.63 -18.42 4.88
N GLY A 56 0.85 -17.49 4.35
CA GLY A 56 1.27 -16.23 3.72
C GLY A 56 1.23 -15.01 4.62
N GLY A 57 0.91 -15.16 5.91
CA GLY A 57 0.83 -14.05 6.85
C GLY A 57 2.19 -13.40 7.12
N PHE A 58 2.15 -12.15 7.59
CA PHE A 58 3.35 -11.48 8.10
C PHE A 58 3.87 -12.22 9.34
N TYR A 59 5.18 -12.42 9.43
CA TYR A 59 5.86 -13.29 10.43
C TYR A 59 5.75 -14.81 10.22
N ALA A 60 5.02 -15.30 9.20
CA ALA A 60 4.98 -16.72 8.91
C ALA A 60 6.41 -17.28 8.75
N ALA A 61 6.72 -18.42 9.38
CA ALA A 61 8.08 -18.94 9.35
C ALA A 61 8.50 -19.30 7.93
N ARG A 62 9.76 -19.01 7.59
CA ARG A 62 10.41 -19.38 6.34
C ARG A 62 11.75 -20.05 6.66
N LYS A 63 12.27 -20.87 5.74
CA LYS A 63 13.54 -21.61 5.92
C LYS A 63 14.70 -20.72 6.39
N ASN A 64 14.73 -19.46 5.94
CA ASN A 64 15.81 -18.50 6.20
C ASN A 64 15.34 -17.25 6.96
N GLY A 65 14.25 -17.31 7.73
CA GLY A 65 13.76 -16.16 8.49
C GLY A 65 12.24 -16.13 8.60
N ILE A 66 11.67 -14.93 8.51
CA ILE A 66 10.22 -14.71 8.51
C ILE A 66 9.73 -14.28 7.14
N HIS A 67 8.44 -14.43 6.92
CA HIS A 67 7.75 -13.77 5.83
C HIS A 67 7.59 -12.28 6.13
N GLY A 68 8.28 -11.43 5.35
CA GLY A 68 8.25 -9.97 5.49
C GLY A 68 7.14 -9.28 4.69
N ALA A 69 6.11 -10.02 4.30
CA ALA A 69 5.02 -9.54 3.48
C ALA A 69 3.72 -10.22 3.91
N VAL A 70 2.65 -9.93 3.19
CA VAL A 70 1.42 -10.70 3.21
C VAL A 70 1.14 -11.21 1.81
N ASP A 71 0.85 -12.51 1.70
CA ASP A 71 0.46 -13.13 0.44
C ASP A 71 -1.08 -13.15 0.35
N LEU A 72 -1.63 -12.37 -0.58
CA LEU A 72 -3.08 -12.23 -0.77
C LEU A 72 -3.53 -13.15 -1.90
N ASN A 73 -4.40 -14.12 -1.59
CA ASN A 73 -4.93 -15.06 -2.57
C ASN A 73 -5.67 -14.32 -3.70
N GLY A 74 -5.43 -14.77 -4.93
CA GLY A 74 -6.12 -14.23 -6.10
C GLY A 74 -6.19 -15.20 -7.27
N TRP A 75 -6.48 -14.68 -8.45
CA TRP A 75 -6.43 -15.43 -9.71
C TRP A 75 -5.52 -14.74 -10.72
N VAL A 76 -5.03 -15.49 -11.70
CA VAL A 76 -4.20 -14.92 -12.77
C VAL A 76 -4.98 -13.85 -13.51
N GLY A 77 -4.38 -12.68 -13.68
CA GLY A 77 -5.04 -11.54 -14.34
C GLY A 77 -5.87 -10.66 -13.40
N GLU A 78 -5.98 -10.99 -12.11
CA GLU A 78 -6.68 -10.13 -11.15
C GLU A 78 -5.99 -8.77 -11.01
N PRO A 79 -6.70 -7.63 -11.16
CA PRO A 79 -6.09 -6.30 -11.09
C PRO A 79 -5.47 -5.99 -9.72
N VAL A 80 -4.27 -5.38 -9.77
CA VAL A 80 -3.53 -4.91 -8.60
C VAL A 80 -3.44 -3.39 -8.63
N PHE A 81 -3.69 -2.75 -7.50
CA PHE A 81 -3.79 -1.30 -7.36
C PHE A 81 -2.72 -0.72 -6.43
N ALA A 82 -2.26 0.49 -6.74
CA ALA A 82 -1.42 1.27 -5.85
C ALA A 82 -2.21 1.64 -4.59
N VAL A 83 -1.69 1.29 -3.44
CA VAL A 83 -2.41 1.50 -2.16
C VAL A 83 -2.33 2.93 -1.62
N ALA A 84 -1.39 3.71 -2.14
CA ALA A 84 -1.16 5.11 -1.81
C ALA A 84 -0.47 5.80 -2.98
N ASN A 85 -0.47 7.14 -2.97
CA ASN A 85 0.28 7.94 -3.94
C ASN A 85 1.77 7.60 -3.87
N GLY A 86 2.45 7.62 -5.01
CA GLY A 86 3.88 7.36 -5.02
C GLY A 86 4.49 7.44 -6.40
N ARG A 87 5.81 7.24 -6.43
CA ARG A 87 6.61 7.17 -7.66
C ARG A 87 7.07 5.73 -7.88
N VAL A 88 6.89 5.23 -9.10
CA VAL A 88 7.37 3.90 -9.48
C VAL A 88 8.89 3.90 -9.51
N VAL A 89 9.53 3.10 -8.65
CA VAL A 89 10.99 2.94 -8.61
C VAL A 89 11.45 1.59 -9.18
N VAL A 90 10.54 0.62 -9.30
CA VAL A 90 10.75 -0.65 -10.00
C VAL A 90 9.51 -0.98 -10.82
N ALA A 91 9.71 -1.38 -12.08
CA ALA A 91 8.69 -1.95 -12.97
C ALA A 91 9.30 -3.12 -13.77
N ALA A 92 9.47 -4.26 -13.10
CA ALA A 92 10.13 -5.43 -13.68
C ALA A 92 9.14 -6.31 -14.45
N ARG A 93 9.34 -6.47 -15.76
CA ARG A 93 8.44 -7.24 -16.66
C ARG A 93 8.86 -8.68 -16.93
N SER A 94 10.06 -9.07 -16.52
CA SER A 94 10.62 -10.41 -16.71
C SER A 94 10.96 -11.05 -15.37
N ASP A 95 11.93 -10.49 -14.67
CA ASP A 95 12.41 -11.03 -13.40
C ASP A 95 12.91 -9.93 -12.46
N TRP A 96 12.69 -10.14 -11.16
CA TRP A 96 13.20 -9.32 -10.07
C TRP A 96 13.53 -10.22 -8.87
N GLY A 97 14.38 -11.22 -9.14
CA GLY A 97 14.72 -12.23 -8.14
C GLY A 97 13.52 -13.12 -7.84
N LYS A 98 13.35 -13.54 -6.59
CA LYS A 98 12.27 -14.49 -6.25
C LYS A 98 10.88 -13.92 -6.49
N LEU A 99 10.70 -12.59 -6.47
CA LEU A 99 9.40 -11.95 -6.70
C LEU A 99 8.96 -11.97 -8.17
N GLY A 100 9.86 -12.26 -9.12
CA GLY A 100 9.51 -12.25 -10.54
C GLY A 100 9.10 -10.87 -11.02
N LYS A 101 8.02 -10.78 -11.80
CA LYS A 101 7.49 -9.48 -12.24
C LYS A 101 7.00 -8.69 -11.04
N THR A 102 7.49 -7.47 -10.90
CA THR A 102 7.38 -6.72 -9.66
C THR A 102 7.21 -5.23 -9.93
N VAL A 103 6.34 -4.59 -9.15
CA VAL A 103 6.27 -3.14 -9.01
C VAL A 103 6.72 -2.74 -7.61
N VAL A 104 7.51 -1.67 -7.50
CA VAL A 104 7.83 -1.04 -6.21
C VAL A 104 7.52 0.44 -6.30
N LEU A 105 6.77 0.94 -5.33
CA LEU A 105 6.40 2.34 -5.20
C LEU A 105 7.16 2.98 -4.04
N ASP A 106 7.72 4.16 -4.29
CA ASP A 106 8.23 5.09 -3.29
C ASP A 106 7.12 6.09 -2.93
N HIS A 107 6.72 6.12 -1.66
CA HIS A 107 5.66 7.00 -1.18
C HIS A 107 6.17 8.41 -0.80
N LEU A 108 7.46 8.68 -0.99
CA LEU A 108 8.13 9.97 -0.76
C LEU A 108 8.14 10.43 0.70
N ASP A 109 7.73 9.56 1.63
CA ASP A 109 7.73 9.75 3.09
C ASP A 109 8.67 8.75 3.81
N GLY A 110 9.53 8.09 3.03
CA GLY A 110 10.39 6.99 3.46
C GLY A 110 9.70 5.62 3.45
N GLY A 111 8.41 5.54 3.08
CA GLY A 111 7.65 4.32 2.89
C GLY A 111 7.78 3.74 1.48
N TYR A 112 7.85 2.41 1.39
CA TYR A 112 7.84 1.69 0.12
C TYR A 112 6.82 0.55 0.15
N THR A 113 6.08 0.38 -0.94
CA THR A 113 5.24 -0.81 -1.16
C THR A 113 5.74 -1.65 -2.33
N ILE A 114 5.59 -2.96 -2.20
CA ILE A 114 6.10 -3.96 -3.15
C ILE A 114 4.96 -4.86 -3.55
N TYR A 115 4.85 -5.12 -4.84
CA TYR A 115 3.81 -5.92 -5.48
C TYR A 115 4.50 -6.96 -6.35
N GLY A 116 4.69 -8.17 -5.82
CA GLY A 116 5.40 -9.28 -6.47
C GLY A 116 4.48 -10.33 -7.08
N HIS A 117 5.10 -11.28 -7.78
CA HIS A 117 4.46 -12.40 -8.49
C HIS A 117 3.47 -11.99 -9.58
N LEU A 118 3.65 -10.81 -10.16
CA LEU A 118 2.69 -10.28 -11.14
C LEU A 118 2.66 -11.09 -12.45
N HIS A 119 1.52 -11.10 -13.13
CA HIS A 119 1.37 -11.59 -14.50
C HIS A 119 1.68 -10.48 -15.51
N THR A 120 1.17 -9.27 -15.29
CA THR A 120 1.48 -8.07 -16.08
C THR A 120 1.91 -6.90 -15.21
N VAL A 121 2.64 -5.95 -15.80
CA VAL A 121 3.06 -4.69 -15.19
C VAL A 121 2.62 -3.56 -16.12
N GLU A 122 1.72 -2.72 -15.62
CA GLU A 122 1.00 -1.70 -16.40
C GLU A 122 1.57 -0.27 -16.20
N VAL A 123 2.69 -0.17 -15.49
CA VAL A 123 3.37 1.10 -15.22
C VAL A 123 4.84 1.03 -15.60
N ASP A 124 5.45 2.21 -15.80
CA ASP A 124 6.87 2.37 -16.07
C ASP A 124 7.60 3.05 -14.91
N VAL A 125 8.91 2.77 -14.81
CA VAL A 125 9.78 3.46 -13.85
C VAL A 125 9.66 4.97 -14.05
N SER A 126 9.60 5.70 -12.93
CA SER A 126 9.39 7.15 -12.86
C SER A 126 7.96 7.64 -13.08
N ASN A 127 6.98 6.78 -13.38
CA ASN A 127 5.58 7.19 -13.32
C ASN A 127 5.19 7.64 -11.91
N ASN A 128 4.37 8.67 -11.82
CA ASN A 128 3.65 9.02 -10.61
C ASN A 128 2.30 8.32 -10.65
N VAL A 129 1.96 7.63 -9.57
CA VAL A 129 0.68 6.94 -9.38
C VAL A 129 -0.05 7.57 -8.21
N ILE A 130 -1.38 7.53 -8.28
CA ILE A 130 -2.26 7.89 -7.17
C ILE A 130 -2.82 6.61 -6.55
N ALA A 131 -3.31 6.69 -5.31
CA ALA A 131 -4.03 5.58 -4.70
C ALA A 131 -5.18 5.11 -5.63
N GLY A 132 -5.29 3.81 -5.86
CA GLY A 132 -6.28 3.20 -6.75
C GLY A 132 -5.87 3.10 -8.21
N HIS A 133 -4.69 3.61 -8.60
CA HIS A 133 -4.16 3.40 -9.94
C HIS A 133 -3.81 1.91 -10.13
N MET A 134 -4.35 1.27 -11.17
CA MET A 134 -3.97 -0.10 -11.55
C MET A 134 -2.51 -0.15 -12.00
N ILE A 135 -1.70 -1.01 -11.37
CA ILE A 135 -0.26 -1.11 -11.61
C ILE A 135 0.17 -2.44 -12.24
N GLY A 136 -0.72 -3.43 -12.27
CA GLY A 136 -0.40 -4.77 -12.74
C GLY A 136 -1.55 -5.73 -12.53
N THR A 137 -1.25 -7.02 -12.73
CA THR A 137 -2.19 -8.11 -12.45
C THR A 137 -1.49 -9.26 -11.73
N ILE A 138 -2.21 -10.05 -10.92
CA ILE A 138 -1.67 -11.22 -10.22
C ILE A 138 -1.26 -12.32 -11.20
N GLY A 139 -0.18 -13.05 -10.87
CA GLY A 139 0.30 -14.20 -11.63
C GLY A 139 1.10 -15.21 -10.82
N TYR A 140 1.93 -15.97 -11.53
CA TYR A 140 2.82 -17.00 -10.99
C TYR A 140 4.30 -16.69 -11.27
N SER A 141 4.66 -15.43 -11.52
CA SER A 141 6.05 -15.11 -11.86
C SER A 141 6.98 -15.24 -10.65
N GLY A 142 8.27 -15.49 -10.90
CA GLY A 142 9.24 -15.72 -9.83
C GLY A 142 9.10 -17.11 -9.23
N ASN A 143 9.33 -17.24 -7.92
CA ASN A 143 9.21 -18.53 -7.24
C ASN A 143 7.76 -19.01 -7.07
N ALA A 144 6.76 -18.14 -7.24
CA ALA A 144 5.35 -18.54 -7.29
C ALA A 144 5.03 -19.49 -8.46
N ALA A 145 5.93 -19.66 -9.43
CA ALA A 145 5.78 -20.64 -10.51
C ALA A 145 5.64 -22.09 -9.98
N SER A 146 6.18 -22.40 -8.80
CA SER A 146 5.99 -23.71 -8.16
C SER A 146 4.54 -23.98 -7.75
N LEU A 147 3.75 -22.93 -7.50
CA LEU A 147 2.34 -23.06 -7.14
C LEU A 147 1.54 -23.59 -8.33
N GLN A 148 1.83 -23.05 -9.52
CA GLN A 148 1.18 -23.47 -10.75
C GLN A 148 1.42 -24.95 -11.04
N THR A 149 2.65 -25.44 -10.87
CA THR A 149 2.98 -26.87 -11.09
C THR A 149 2.35 -27.78 -10.05
N LYS A 150 1.96 -27.25 -8.89
CA LYS A 150 1.32 -27.97 -7.78
C LYS A 150 -0.19 -27.76 -7.70
N ASN A 151 -0.78 -27.10 -8.69
CA ASN A 151 -2.21 -26.78 -8.72
C ASN A 151 -2.67 -25.99 -7.47
N LEU A 152 -1.82 -25.08 -6.98
CA LEU A 152 -2.11 -24.14 -5.91
C LEU A 152 -2.43 -22.76 -6.50
N PRO A 153 -3.32 -21.98 -5.87
CA PRO A 153 -3.72 -20.67 -6.40
C PRO A 153 -2.56 -19.67 -6.42
N PRO A 154 -2.57 -18.68 -7.34
CA PRO A 154 -1.62 -17.59 -7.30
C PRO A 154 -1.95 -16.63 -6.16
N HIS A 155 -1.00 -15.76 -5.84
CA HIS A 155 -1.19 -14.71 -4.84
C HIS A 155 -0.43 -13.46 -5.22
N LEU A 156 -0.84 -12.33 -4.66
CA LEU A 156 -0.05 -11.11 -4.63
C LEU A 156 0.87 -11.14 -3.41
N HIS A 157 2.19 -11.07 -3.63
CA HIS A 157 3.13 -10.80 -2.56
C HIS A 157 3.16 -9.29 -2.29
N PHE A 158 2.61 -8.86 -1.15
CA PHE A 158 2.49 -7.45 -0.78
C PHE A 158 3.32 -7.11 0.45
N ALA A 159 4.34 -6.27 0.29
CA ALA A 159 5.23 -5.86 1.38
C ALA A 159 5.19 -4.35 1.62
N TYR A 160 5.42 -3.93 2.86
CA TYR A 160 5.62 -2.54 3.24
C TYR A 160 6.93 -2.36 4.01
N LEU A 161 7.71 -1.37 3.63
CA LEU A 161 9.03 -1.08 4.19
C LEU A 161 9.14 0.38 4.55
N ARG A 162 9.98 0.67 5.55
CA ARG A 162 10.35 2.05 5.88
C ARG A 162 11.87 2.21 5.92
N ALA A 163 12.39 3.18 5.19
CA ALA A 163 13.80 3.60 5.23
C ALA A 163 14.04 4.64 6.35
N VAL A 164 15.21 4.62 6.98
CA VAL A 164 15.58 5.59 8.04
C VAL A 164 16.05 6.92 7.45
N THR A 165 16.69 6.87 6.28
CA THR A 165 17.05 8.04 5.48
C THR A 165 16.16 8.09 4.24
N GLY A 166 15.70 9.28 3.86
CA GLY A 166 15.10 9.46 2.52
C GLY A 166 16.10 8.95 1.49
N ILE A 167 15.67 8.23 0.45
CA ILE A 167 16.61 7.65 -0.51
C ILE A 167 17.12 8.75 -1.45
N ASP A 168 18.08 9.53 -0.98
CA ASP A 168 18.97 10.35 -1.79
C ASP A 168 20.15 9.50 -2.34
N GLY A 169 19.82 8.32 -2.86
CA GLY A 169 20.61 7.70 -3.93
C GLY A 169 21.30 6.37 -3.66
N LYS A 170 20.89 5.56 -2.67
CA LYS A 170 21.39 4.17 -2.57
C LYS A 170 20.28 3.12 -2.61
N ALA A 171 20.30 2.34 -3.69
CA ALA A 171 19.44 1.18 -3.98
C ALA A 171 19.57 0.00 -2.97
N ALA A 172 20.13 0.22 -1.79
CA ALA A 172 20.41 -0.81 -0.80
C ALA A 172 19.14 -1.50 -0.28
N PRO A 173 18.02 -0.79 -0.01
CA PRO A 173 16.75 -1.44 0.29
C PRO A 173 16.28 -2.36 -0.84
N LEU A 174 16.22 -1.83 -2.06
CA LEU A 174 15.73 -2.54 -3.25
C LEU A 174 16.53 -3.79 -3.57
N ALA A 175 17.86 -3.70 -3.56
CA ALA A 175 18.74 -4.84 -3.79
C ALA A 175 18.52 -5.94 -2.73
N ARG A 176 18.39 -5.57 -1.46
CA ARG A 176 18.16 -6.54 -0.38
C ARG A 176 16.82 -7.24 -0.51
N ILE A 177 15.77 -6.51 -0.86
CA ILE A 177 14.44 -7.11 -1.03
C ILE A 177 14.44 -8.07 -2.22
N LYS A 178 15.10 -7.67 -3.32
CA LYS A 178 15.31 -8.54 -4.47
C LYS A 178 16.02 -9.83 -4.07
N ASP A 179 17.06 -9.74 -3.24
CA ASP A 179 17.87 -10.88 -2.81
C ASP A 179 17.17 -11.75 -1.74
N SER A 180 16.37 -11.13 -0.85
CA SER A 180 15.64 -11.83 0.21
C SER A 180 14.38 -12.53 -0.32
N GLY A 181 13.73 -11.94 -1.32
CA GLY A 181 12.39 -12.35 -1.78
C GLY A 181 11.42 -12.37 -0.60
N GLU A 182 10.89 -13.55 -0.31
CA GLU A 182 9.94 -13.78 0.79
C GLU A 182 10.57 -13.77 2.20
N GLY A 183 11.85 -14.11 2.33
CA GLY A 183 12.46 -14.46 3.62
C GLY A 183 13.35 -13.35 4.16
N PHE A 184 12.92 -12.71 5.25
CA PHE A 184 13.74 -11.70 5.93
C PHE A 184 14.31 -12.23 7.24
N ARG A 185 15.62 -12.05 7.43
CA ARG A 185 16.33 -12.53 8.62
C ARG A 185 15.99 -11.65 9.82
N THR A 186 15.34 -12.21 10.82
CA THR A 186 15.14 -11.54 12.12
C THR A 186 16.43 -11.66 12.95
N ARG A 187 17.25 -10.61 12.90
CA ARG A 187 18.45 -10.28 13.72
C ARG A 187 19.36 -11.44 14.20
N SER A 188 20.64 -11.33 13.83
CA SER A 188 21.71 -11.33 14.83
C SER A 188 22.30 -9.92 14.88
N ALA A 189 22.49 -9.38 16.08
CA ALA A 189 22.90 -7.99 16.35
C ALA A 189 24.35 -7.64 15.93
N LYS A 190 25.04 -8.51 15.20
CA LYS A 190 26.43 -8.29 14.77
C LYS A 190 26.57 -7.62 13.40
N ASP A 191 25.48 -7.54 12.65
CA ASP A 191 25.50 -6.89 11.36
C ASP A 191 25.04 -5.43 11.55
N ALA A 192 25.99 -4.50 11.61
CA ALA A 192 25.78 -3.04 11.50
C ALA A 192 25.14 -2.61 10.15
N ILE A 193 24.57 -3.58 9.44
CA ILE A 193 24.07 -3.58 8.08
C ILE A 193 22.58 -3.20 8.08
N MET A 194 21.92 -2.96 9.22
CA MET A 194 20.51 -2.50 9.35
C MET A 194 20.35 -0.98 9.47
N ALA A 195 21.39 -0.17 9.23
CA ALA A 195 21.33 1.28 9.43
C ALA A 195 20.35 2.02 8.50
N ASP A 196 20.11 1.49 7.28
CA ASP A 196 19.38 2.23 6.23
C ASP A 196 17.86 1.93 6.19
N LEU A 197 17.40 0.88 6.88
CA LEU A 197 15.99 0.48 6.96
C LEU A 197 15.50 0.52 8.41
N ALA A 198 14.43 1.27 8.68
CA ALA A 198 13.74 1.22 9.97
C ALA A 198 13.12 -0.18 10.19
N GLY A 199 12.94 -0.91 9.09
CA GLY A 199 12.63 -2.33 9.06
C GLY A 199 11.49 -2.61 8.10
N ILE A 200 11.10 -3.89 8.11
CA ILE A 200 9.88 -4.34 7.48
C ILE A 200 8.78 -4.22 8.49
N LEU A 201 7.71 -3.54 8.10
CA LEU A 201 6.57 -3.37 8.97
C LEU A 201 5.46 -4.29 8.51
N ASN A 202 4.68 -4.76 9.48
CA ASN A 202 3.48 -5.54 9.18
C ASN A 202 2.61 -4.70 8.24
N PRO A 203 2.42 -5.09 6.97
CA PRO A 203 1.64 -4.31 6.02
C PRO A 203 0.24 -4.05 6.59
N ILE A 204 -0.32 -5.02 7.31
CA ILE A 204 -1.66 -4.90 7.85
C ILE A 204 -1.84 -3.69 8.76
N ARG A 205 -0.83 -3.42 9.59
CA ARG A 205 -0.85 -2.31 10.53
C ARG A 205 -0.31 -1.03 9.91
N ALA A 206 0.72 -1.13 9.07
CA ALA A 206 1.44 0.01 8.54
C ALA A 206 0.58 0.86 7.60
N VAL A 207 -0.24 0.21 6.77
CA VAL A 207 -1.10 0.89 5.79
C VAL A 207 -2.56 0.99 6.24
N ARG A 208 -2.87 0.65 7.50
CA ARG A 208 -4.21 0.76 8.13
C ARG A 208 -5.33 0.00 7.39
N PHE A 209 -4.97 -1.10 6.73
CA PHE A 209 -5.83 -1.89 5.84
C PHE A 209 -6.60 -3.01 6.55
N LEU A 210 -7.15 -2.73 7.73
CA LEU A 210 -7.94 -3.72 8.49
C LEU A 210 -9.19 -4.22 7.72
N LYS A 211 -9.59 -3.52 6.66
CA LYS A 211 -10.73 -3.88 5.80
C LYS A 211 -10.35 -4.55 4.47
N CYS A 212 -9.06 -4.64 4.12
CA CYS A 212 -8.65 -5.10 2.80
C CYS A 212 -8.44 -6.61 2.70
N TRP A 213 -8.36 -7.31 3.83
CA TRP A 213 -8.21 -8.75 3.84
C TRP A 213 -8.77 -9.38 5.11
N GLU A 214 -9.02 -10.67 5.01
CA GLU A 214 -9.30 -11.55 6.13
C GLU A 214 -8.06 -12.39 6.43
N ASP A 215 -7.65 -12.39 7.69
CA ASP A 215 -6.59 -13.26 8.18
C ASP A 215 -7.24 -14.54 8.75
N PRO A 216 -7.12 -15.70 8.09
CA PRO A 216 -7.69 -16.94 8.59
C PRO A 216 -7.05 -17.38 9.93
N GLN A 217 -5.85 -16.88 10.29
CA GLN A 217 -5.23 -17.16 11.59
C GLN A 217 -5.78 -16.29 12.73
N ALA A 218 -6.43 -15.16 12.43
CA ALA A 218 -7.07 -14.31 13.45
C ALA A 218 -8.35 -14.92 14.03
N ALA A 219 -8.95 -15.91 13.35
CA ALA A 219 -10.20 -16.54 13.76
C ALA A 219 -10.05 -17.62 14.85
N GLY A 220 -8.82 -17.96 15.28
CA GLY A 220 -8.60 -19.09 16.21
C GLY A 220 -7.44 -18.95 17.20
N VAL A 221 -6.70 -17.84 17.21
CA VAL A 221 -5.61 -17.61 18.17
C VAL A 221 -6.08 -16.57 19.20
N PRO A 222 -6.24 -16.93 20.49
CA PRO A 222 -6.42 -15.93 21.54
C PRO A 222 -5.27 -14.93 21.40
N SER A 223 -5.58 -13.65 21.33
CA SER A 223 -4.59 -12.58 21.28
C SER A 223 -3.77 -12.59 22.57
N THR A 224 -2.72 -13.40 22.65
CA THR A 224 -1.68 -13.22 23.64
C THR A 224 -0.99 -11.92 23.26
N PRO A 225 -1.05 -10.85 24.08
CA PRO A 225 -0.30 -9.65 23.79
C PRO A 225 1.16 -10.09 23.74
N SER A 226 1.80 -9.93 22.58
CA SER A 226 3.24 -10.08 22.47
C SER A 226 3.83 -9.03 23.40
N ALA A 227 4.17 -9.45 24.62
CA ALA A 227 4.89 -8.64 25.56
C ALA A 227 6.20 -8.26 24.88
N LEU A 228 6.26 -7.02 24.40
CA LEU A 228 7.51 -6.34 24.16
C LEU A 228 8.28 -6.38 25.48
N LYS A 229 9.19 -7.35 25.63
CA LYS A 229 10.34 -7.16 26.50
C LYS A 229 11.28 -6.23 25.74
N MET A 230 11.09 -4.93 25.95
CA MET A 230 12.19 -3.97 25.92
C MET A 230 13.11 -4.27 27.13
N PRO A 231 14.42 -3.96 27.06
CA PRO A 231 15.46 -4.52 27.93
C PRO A 231 15.19 -4.40 29.44
#